data_AF-A0A951TW32-F1
#
_entry.id   AF-A0A951TW32-F1
#
_cell.length_a   1.000
_cell.length_b   1.000
_cell.length_c   1.000
_cell.angle_alpha   90.00
_cell.angle_beta   90.00
_cell.angle_gamma   90.00
#
_symmetry.space_group_name_H-M   'P 1'
#
loop_
_entity.id
_entity.type
_entity.pdbx_description
1 polymer ?
#
loop_
_entity_poly.entity_id
_entity_poly.type
_entity_poly.pdbx_seq_one_letter_code
_entity_poly.pdbx_strand_id
1 'polypeptide(L)'
;MSNLLKKEKGFTLIEVVLVLAIAGLLLVIVFLALQGAQRSRRDTQRKNDASRMLASVESCASNANGVYTACVTSNPLVTATAPNTPYFAPNTGPSGSTYSVGATANLTTFVVTPNGLCGTVSHPVTVQIGQEAGATYCIGN
;
A
#
# COMPACT_ATOMS: atom_id res chain seq x y z
N MET A 1 36.91 -16.45 -63.43
CA MET A 1 36.21 -15.80 -62.31
C MET A 1 35.78 -16.88 -61.33
N SER A 2 36.60 -17.16 -60.32
CA SER A 2 36.32 -18.15 -59.28
C SER A 2 35.31 -17.56 -58.28
N ASN A 3 34.07 -18.02 -58.36
CA ASN A 3 33.03 -17.73 -57.37
C ASN A 3 33.42 -18.41 -56.04
N LEU A 4 33.84 -17.62 -55.06
CA LEU A 4 33.94 -18.06 -53.67
C LEU A 4 32.52 -18.22 -53.12
N LEU A 5 32.00 -19.44 -53.13
CA LEU A 5 30.80 -19.82 -52.40
C LEU A 5 31.06 -19.62 -50.90
N LYS A 6 30.58 -18.50 -50.37
CA LYS A 6 30.65 -18.14 -48.96
C LYS A 6 29.74 -19.10 -48.19
N LYS A 7 30.33 -19.95 -47.35
CA LYS A 7 29.58 -20.84 -46.44
C LYS A 7 28.87 -19.97 -45.40
N GLU A 8 27.60 -19.69 -45.61
CA GLU A 8 26.70 -19.14 -44.59
C GLU A 8 26.67 -20.10 -43.40
N LYS A 9 27.24 -19.69 -42.26
CA LYS A 9 27.17 -20.46 -41.02
C LYS A 9 25.79 -20.21 -40.39
N GLY A 10 24.90 -21.20 -40.46
CA GLY A 10 23.64 -21.18 -39.71
C GLY A 10 23.88 -21.29 -38.20
N PHE A 11 23.02 -20.65 -37.41
CA PHE A 11 22.97 -20.82 -35.95
C PHE A 11 22.73 -22.29 -35.60
N THR A 12 23.46 -22.80 -34.62
CA THR A 12 23.26 -24.20 -34.18
C THR A 12 22.06 -24.30 -33.24
N LEU A 13 21.33 -25.43 -33.27
CA LEU A 13 20.20 -25.65 -32.35
C LEU A 13 20.63 -25.54 -30.87
N ILE A 14 21.84 -26.01 -30.55
CA ILE A 14 22.38 -25.92 -29.19
C ILE A 14 22.59 -24.47 -28.74
N GLU A 15 22.96 -23.59 -29.65
CA GLU A 15 23.19 -22.16 -29.38
C GLU A 15 21.88 -21.44 -29.06
N VAL A 16 20.80 -21.76 -29.79
CA VAL A 16 19.46 -21.24 -29.49
C VAL A 16 18.93 -21.77 -28.16
N VAL A 17 19.12 -23.07 -27.87
CA VAL A 17 18.66 -23.68 -26.61
C VAL A 17 19.37 -23.08 -25.39
N LEU A 18 20.68 -22.83 -25.49
CA LEU A 18 21.44 -22.24 -24.38
C LEU A 18 21.01 -20.79 -24.10
N VAL A 19 20.69 -20.02 -25.14
CA VAL A 19 20.17 -18.65 -24.99
C VAL A 19 18.79 -18.66 -24.32
N LEU A 20 17.88 -19.53 -24.75
CA LEU A 20 16.55 -19.64 -24.14
C LEU A 20 16.62 -20.13 -22.69
N ALA A 21 17.58 -21.00 -22.36
CA ALA A 21 17.80 -21.46 -21.00
C ALA A 21 18.21 -20.32 -20.06
N ILE A 22 19.18 -19.49 -20.46
CA ILE A 22 19.63 -18.33 -19.66
C ILE A 22 18.54 -17.26 -19.60
N ALA A 23 17.86 -16.98 -20.71
CA ALA A 23 16.75 -16.03 -20.75
C ALA A 23 15.61 -16.47 -19.83
N GLY A 24 15.26 -17.76 -19.82
CA GLY A 24 14.26 -18.34 -18.92
C GLY A 24 14.62 -18.16 -17.45
N LEU A 25 15.88 -18.42 -17.07
CA LEU A 25 16.36 -18.22 -15.71
C LEU A 25 16.24 -16.76 -15.26
N LEU A 26 16.63 -15.80 -16.11
CA LEU A 26 16.54 -14.38 -15.80
C LEU A 26 15.09 -13.92 -15.60
N LEU A 27 14.15 -14.41 -16.41
CA LEU A 27 12.73 -14.07 -16.28
C LEU A 27 12.16 -14.48 -14.92
N VAL A 28 12.52 -15.65 -14.39
CA VAL A 28 12.07 -16.10 -13.06
C VAL A 28 12.50 -15.12 -11.97
N ILE A 29 13.77 -14.70 -11.98
CA ILE A 29 14.30 -13.75 -10.98
C ILE A 29 13.58 -12.40 -11.08
N VAL A 30 13.35 -11.90 -12.28
CA VAL A 30 12.63 -10.64 -12.50
C VAL A 30 11.19 -10.70 -11.99
N PHE A 31 10.46 -11.79 -12.25
CA PHE A 31 9.08 -11.91 -11.77
C PHE A 31 8.96 -11.94 -10.25
N LEU A 32 9.91 -12.59 -9.56
CA LEU A 32 9.95 -12.57 -8.09
C LEU A 32 10.22 -11.15 -7.56
N ALA A 33 11.14 -10.43 -8.19
CA ALA A 33 11.47 -9.05 -7.81
C ALA A 33 10.28 -8.09 -8.02
N LEU A 34 9.54 -8.22 -9.13
CA LEU A 34 8.39 -7.36 -9.43
C LEU A 34 7.26 -7.52 -8.40
N GLN A 35 6.94 -8.74 -8.00
CA GLN A 35 5.91 -8.99 -6.98
C GLN A 35 6.29 -8.37 -5.63
N GLY A 36 7.56 -8.48 -5.22
CA GLY A 36 8.07 -7.83 -4.02
C GLY A 36 8.00 -6.29 -4.09
N ALA A 37 8.39 -5.71 -5.23
CA ALA A 37 8.32 -4.26 -5.44
C ALA A 37 6.89 -3.72 -5.39
N GLN A 38 5.91 -4.44 -5.95
CA GLN A 38 4.50 -4.04 -5.91
C GLN A 38 3.95 -4.05 -4.47
N ARG A 39 4.28 -5.07 -3.67
CA ARG A 39 3.90 -5.15 -2.24
C ARG A 39 4.46 -3.95 -1.46
N SER A 40 5.73 -3.62 -1.65
CA SER A 40 6.37 -2.47 -1.00
C SER A 40 5.73 -1.13 -1.37
N ARG A 41 5.35 -0.95 -2.66
CA ARG A 41 4.61 0.24 -3.11
C ARG A 41 3.24 0.36 -2.43
N ARG A 42 2.48 -0.74 -2.35
CA ARG A 42 1.18 -0.75 -1.66
C ARG A 42 1.32 -0.46 -0.16
N ASP A 43 2.32 -1.03 0.50
CA ASP A 43 2.58 -0.76 1.92
C ASP A 43 2.98 0.71 2.15
N THR A 44 3.76 1.30 1.26
CA THR A 44 4.09 2.73 1.31
C THR A 44 2.84 3.60 1.12
N GLN A 45 1.96 3.23 0.18
CA GLN A 45 0.69 3.93 -0.01
C GLN A 45 -0.19 3.85 1.25
N ARG A 46 -0.33 2.67 1.86
CA ARG A 46 -1.09 2.51 3.11
C ARG A 46 -0.54 3.38 4.25
N LYS A 47 0.78 3.53 4.37
CA LYS A 47 1.40 4.43 5.36
C LYS A 47 1.00 5.89 5.11
N ASN A 48 1.11 6.35 3.87
CA ASN A 48 0.72 7.71 3.48
C ASN A 48 -0.77 7.98 3.76
N ASP A 49 -1.62 6.97 3.56
CA ASP A 49 -3.05 7.07 3.80
C ASP A 49 -3.36 7.20 5.28
N ALA A 50 -2.70 6.38 6.12
CA ALA A 50 -2.80 6.49 7.57
C ALA A 50 -2.36 7.87 8.08
N SER A 51 -1.28 8.46 7.52
CA SER A 51 -0.87 9.83 7.88
C SER A 51 -1.89 10.88 7.47
N ARG A 52 -2.50 10.75 6.28
CA ARG A 52 -3.57 11.65 5.82
C ARG A 52 -4.80 11.59 6.72
N MET A 53 -5.18 10.38 7.14
CA MET A 53 -6.26 10.20 8.09
C MET A 53 -5.95 10.84 9.44
N LEU A 54 -4.76 10.61 9.98
CA LEU A 54 -4.35 11.19 11.26
C LEU A 54 -4.47 12.72 11.20
N ALA A 55 -3.95 13.35 10.14
CA ALA A 55 -4.08 14.79 9.93
C ALA A 55 -5.55 15.26 9.85
N SER A 56 -6.44 14.48 9.22
CA SER A 56 -7.87 14.81 9.16
C SER A 56 -8.55 14.73 10.53
N VAL A 57 -8.17 13.75 11.35
CA VAL A 57 -8.70 13.58 12.71
C VAL A 57 -8.16 14.67 13.64
N GLU A 58 -6.89 15.04 13.49
CA GLU A 58 -6.29 16.18 14.20
C GLU A 58 -6.97 17.50 13.83
N SER A 59 -7.24 17.72 12.55
CA SER A 59 -7.96 18.91 12.09
C SER A 59 -9.37 18.97 12.68
N CYS A 60 -10.07 17.83 12.75
CA CYS A 60 -11.35 17.74 13.44
C CYS A 60 -11.20 18.04 14.94
N ALA A 61 -10.23 17.43 15.62
CA ALA A 61 -10.02 17.59 17.05
C ALA A 61 -9.70 19.05 17.41
N SER A 62 -8.93 19.75 16.57
CA SER A 62 -8.66 21.19 16.71
C SER A 62 -9.95 22.02 16.74
N ASN A 63 -10.92 21.68 15.89
CA ASN A 63 -12.24 22.32 15.87
C ASN A 63 -13.19 21.84 16.98
N ALA A 64 -12.88 20.69 17.60
CA ALA A 64 -13.65 20.07 18.67
C ALA A 64 -13.02 20.25 20.05
N ASN A 65 -12.28 21.34 20.29
CA ASN A 65 -11.60 21.64 21.56
C ASN A 65 -10.63 20.55 22.04
N GLY A 66 -9.97 19.86 21.13
CA GLY A 66 -9.04 18.76 21.42
C GLY A 66 -9.72 17.43 21.75
N VAL A 67 -11.04 17.31 21.57
CA VAL A 67 -11.79 16.10 21.90
C VAL A 67 -11.80 15.12 20.72
N TYR A 68 -10.81 14.22 20.68
CA TYR A 68 -10.68 13.21 19.63
C TYR A 68 -11.86 12.23 19.54
N THR A 69 -12.55 11.95 20.65
CA THR A 69 -13.74 11.10 20.65
C THR A 69 -14.88 11.66 19.79
N ALA A 70 -15.05 12.98 19.74
CA ALA A 70 -16.06 13.62 18.87
C ALA A 70 -15.75 13.42 17.37
N CYS A 71 -14.49 13.14 17.03
CA CYS A 71 -14.02 12.92 15.67
C CYS A 71 -14.00 11.44 15.26
N VAL A 72 -14.35 10.53 16.18
CA VAL A 72 -14.28 9.08 15.95
C VAL A 72 -15.58 8.35 16.37
N THR A 73 -16.34 8.82 17.35
CA THR A 73 -17.58 8.15 17.79
C THR A 73 -18.77 8.60 16.95
N SER A 74 -19.33 7.68 16.16
CA SER A 74 -20.53 7.81 15.32
C SER A 74 -20.45 8.83 14.16
N ASN A 75 -19.79 8.42 13.08
CA ASN A 75 -19.97 8.80 11.66
C ASN A 75 -20.42 10.26 11.38
N PRO A 76 -19.57 11.14 10.80
CA PRO A 76 -18.99 10.81 9.51
C PRO A 76 -17.63 11.46 9.22
N LEU A 77 -16.51 10.91 9.69
CA LEU A 77 -15.27 11.03 8.88
C LEU A 77 -15.31 10.09 7.65
N VAL A 78 -16.38 9.28 7.52
CA VAL A 78 -16.67 8.41 6.36
C VAL A 78 -17.89 8.90 5.55
N THR A 79 -18.57 9.98 5.95
CA THR A 79 -19.72 10.57 5.21
C THR A 79 -19.78 12.10 5.30
N ALA A 80 -18.73 12.77 5.80
CA ALA A 80 -18.62 14.21 5.64
C ALA A 80 -18.23 14.41 4.20
N THR A 81 -19.06 15.14 3.49
CA THR A 81 -18.87 15.65 2.15
C THR A 81 -17.54 16.41 2.06
N ALA A 82 -16.42 15.69 1.98
CA ALA A 82 -15.19 16.25 1.47
C ALA A 82 -15.48 16.55 -0.01
N PRO A 83 -15.18 17.76 -0.51
CA PRO A 83 -15.40 18.11 -1.90
C PRO A 83 -14.59 17.12 -2.73
N ASN A 84 -15.27 16.15 -3.34
CA ASN A 84 -14.84 15.34 -4.49
C ASN A 84 -13.32 15.26 -4.72
N THR A 85 -12.56 14.95 -3.67
CA THR A 85 -11.20 14.48 -3.83
C THR A 85 -11.33 12.98 -4.01
N PRO A 86 -10.61 12.37 -4.95
CA PRO A 86 -10.77 10.95 -5.22
C PRO A 86 -10.47 10.08 -4.00
N TYR A 87 -9.96 10.62 -2.88
CA TYR A 87 -9.35 9.85 -1.81
C TYR A 87 -10.28 9.37 -0.68
N PHE A 88 -11.43 10.00 -0.45
CA PHE A 88 -12.30 9.64 0.68
C PHE A 88 -13.79 9.85 0.32
N ALA A 89 -14.35 8.96 -0.50
CA ALA A 89 -15.81 8.83 -0.62
C ALA A 89 -16.33 7.81 0.42
N PRO A 90 -17.59 7.92 0.87
CA PRO A 90 -18.21 6.93 1.74
C PRO A 90 -18.14 5.58 1.05
N ASN A 91 -17.39 4.64 1.62
CA ASN A 91 -17.28 3.27 1.13
C ASN A 91 -16.78 3.07 -0.31
N THR A 92 -16.11 4.04 -0.93
CA THR A 92 -15.27 3.77 -2.12
C THR A 92 -14.17 4.82 -2.26
N GLY A 93 -13.09 4.71 -1.47
CA GLY A 93 -11.81 5.31 -1.89
C GLY A 93 -11.32 4.67 -3.20
N PRO A 94 -10.25 5.17 -3.85
CA PRO A 94 -9.72 4.63 -5.12
C PRO A 94 -9.23 3.17 -5.05
N SER A 95 -9.44 2.48 -3.93
CA SER A 95 -9.00 1.12 -3.68
C SER A 95 -9.87 0.36 -2.66
N GLY A 96 -11.13 0.75 -2.42
CA GLY A 96 -12.04 -0.06 -1.57
C GLY A 96 -11.64 -0.20 -0.09
N SER A 97 -10.80 0.70 0.43
CA SER A 97 -10.37 0.66 1.84
C SER A 97 -11.52 1.07 2.77
N THR A 98 -11.81 0.22 3.75
CA THR A 98 -12.83 0.47 4.77
C THR A 98 -12.18 1.07 6.02
N TYR A 99 -12.90 1.91 6.76
CA TYR A 99 -12.43 2.52 8.01
C TYR A 99 -13.34 2.09 9.16
N SER A 100 -12.76 1.86 10.34
CA SER A 100 -13.52 1.45 11.53
C SER A 100 -12.92 2.05 12.80
N VAL A 101 -13.73 2.04 13.86
CA VAL A 101 -13.28 2.37 15.21
C VAL A 101 -13.17 1.07 15.99
N GLY A 102 -12.00 0.81 16.56
CA GLY A 102 -11.72 -0.47 17.21
C GLY A 102 -10.26 -0.61 17.61
N ALA A 103 -9.82 -1.83 17.90
CA ALA A 103 -8.43 -2.13 18.31
C ALA A 103 -7.71 -3.10 17.37
N THR A 104 -8.35 -3.54 16.28
CA THR A 104 -7.83 -4.61 15.42
C THR A 104 -7.78 -4.17 13.97
N ALA A 105 -6.60 -3.71 13.53
CA ALA A 105 -6.37 -3.43 12.13
C ALA A 105 -6.15 -4.71 11.32
N ASN A 106 -6.63 -4.72 10.07
CA ASN A 106 -6.39 -5.77 9.09
C ASN A 106 -5.78 -5.17 7.83
N LEU A 107 -5.42 -5.99 6.84
CA LEU A 107 -4.86 -5.52 5.56
C LEU A 107 -5.80 -4.59 4.79
N THR A 108 -7.11 -4.68 5.03
CA THR A 108 -8.16 -3.99 4.27
C THR A 108 -8.85 -2.87 5.05
N THR A 109 -8.67 -2.85 6.38
CA THR A 109 -9.39 -1.93 7.26
C THR A 109 -8.43 -1.09 8.07
N PHE A 110 -8.53 0.22 7.90
CA PHE A 110 -7.89 1.16 8.78
C PHE A 110 -8.71 1.27 10.07
N VAL A 111 -8.02 1.35 11.19
CA VAL A 111 -8.60 1.48 12.51
C VAL A 111 -8.15 2.79 13.14
N VAL A 112 -9.12 3.62 13.53
CA VAL A 112 -8.85 4.86 14.27
C VAL A 112 -9.29 4.68 15.71
N THR A 113 -8.39 4.91 16.64
CA THR A 113 -8.65 4.70 18.07
C THR A 113 -8.25 5.95 18.86
N PRO A 114 -9.19 6.65 19.51
CA PRO A 114 -8.82 7.66 20.50
C PRO A 114 -8.20 6.98 21.72
N ASN A 115 -7.18 7.61 22.30
CA ASN A 115 -6.37 7.07 23.40
C ASN A 115 -5.84 5.65 23.09
N GLY A 116 -5.45 5.44 21.84
CA GLY A 116 -4.94 4.17 21.34
C GLY A 116 -3.45 3.99 21.58
N LEU A 117 -2.98 2.75 21.45
CA LEU A 117 -1.56 2.42 21.51
C LEU A 117 -0.98 2.30 20.10
N CYS A 118 0.18 2.89 19.87
CA CYS A 118 1.08 2.53 18.79
C CYS A 118 2.29 1.79 19.37
N GLY A 119 2.30 0.46 19.22
CA GLY A 119 3.25 -0.39 19.92
C GLY A 119 3.01 -0.31 21.42
N THR A 120 3.99 0.21 22.17
CA THR A 120 3.91 0.41 23.63
C THR A 120 3.61 1.86 24.04
N VAL A 121 3.50 2.77 23.07
CA VAL A 121 3.28 4.21 23.33
C VAL A 121 1.81 4.54 23.20
N SER A 122 1.27 5.26 24.18
CA SER A 122 -0.10 5.79 24.14
C SER A 122 -0.12 7.13 23.42
N HIS A 123 -1.06 7.29 22.51
CA HIS A 123 -1.34 8.55 21.82
C HIS A 123 -2.79 8.96 22.03
N PRO A 124 -3.08 10.28 22.16
CA PRO A 124 -4.42 10.84 22.11
C PRO A 124 -5.28 10.29 20.96
N VAL A 125 -4.67 10.03 19.80
CA VAL A 125 -5.31 9.27 18.72
C VAL A 125 -4.29 8.43 17.96
N THR A 126 -4.71 7.25 17.51
CA THR A 126 -3.92 6.40 16.62
C THR A 126 -4.68 6.03 15.36
N VAL A 127 -3.93 5.79 14.29
CA VAL A 127 -4.39 5.19 13.05
C VAL A 127 -3.55 3.95 12.78
N GLN A 128 -4.21 2.81 12.60
CA GLN A 128 -3.58 1.51 12.37
C GLN A 128 -4.03 0.89 11.05
N ILE A 129 -3.14 0.19 10.37
CA ILE A 129 -3.43 -0.58 9.15
C ILE A 129 -2.50 -1.79 9.03
N GLY A 130 -3.04 -2.93 8.60
CA GLY A 130 -2.22 -4.11 8.30
C GLY A 130 -1.38 -3.91 7.03
N GLN A 131 -0.13 -4.36 7.05
CA GLN A 131 0.74 -4.36 5.88
C GLN A 131 0.79 -5.70 5.18
N GLU A 132 0.91 -5.61 3.86
CA GLU A 132 1.48 -6.58 2.95
C GLU A 132 2.44 -7.51 3.68
N ALA A 133 3.53 -6.92 4.16
CA ALA A 133 4.66 -7.56 4.83
C ALA A 133 4.36 -8.36 6.11
N GLY A 134 3.12 -8.34 6.62
CA GLY A 134 2.69 -9.09 7.81
C GLY A 134 2.78 -8.32 9.14
N ALA A 135 3.28 -7.08 9.12
CA ALA A 135 3.29 -6.19 10.28
C ALA A 135 2.09 -5.24 10.26
N THR A 136 1.66 -4.77 11.43
CA THR A 136 0.71 -3.65 11.52
C THR A 136 1.50 -2.35 11.53
N TYR A 137 1.12 -1.41 10.66
CA TYR A 137 1.57 -0.04 10.75
C TYR A 137 0.69 0.74 11.71
N CYS A 138 1.30 1.53 12.57
CA CYS A 138 0.61 2.45 13.46
C CYS A 138 1.28 3.82 13.38
N ILE A 139 0.46 4.86 13.38
CA ILE A 139 0.87 6.25 13.56
C ILE A 139 -0.08 6.91 14.55
N GLY A 140 0.45 7.75 15.43
CA GLY A 140 -0.33 8.51 16.40
C GLY A 140 0.33 9.85 16.70
N ASN A 141 -0.47 10.76 17.24
CA ASN A 141 -0.03 12.05 17.77
C ASN A 141 -0.46 12.09 19.23
#